data_AF-A0A9E0RQR0-F1
#
_entry.id   AF-A0A9E0RQR0-F1
#
_cell.length_a   1.000
_cell.length_b   1.000
_cell.length_c   1.000
_cell.angle_alpha   90.00
_cell.angle_beta   90.00
_cell.angle_gamma   90.00
#
_symmetry.space_group_name_H-M   'P 1'
#
loop_
_entity.id
_entity.type
_entity.pdbx_description
1 polymer ?
#
loop_
_entity_poly.entity_id
_entity_poly.type
_entity_poly.pdbx_seq_one_letter_code
_entity_poly.pdbx_strand_id
1 'polypeptide(L)'
;MSCESGAVPGSDVLQVKRLEGAPVFGTPSADHYYAFVNINEIAFFAGNETPPVLPGGRIYEYQHRVYYVANNELGEPTLYRHGLARGDLMAVAEPLAAGIEAIQFEFGVDMDGDGTVDNYLMSSDVDDAVWDQVNRTEVLTVRVHLLVRAVTKDNTYSAGGDRTYRMPAGDRVAADDGFRRKRVSATIMVQNPWLTTQRVEQ
;
A
#
# COMPACT_ATOMS: atom_id res chain seq x y z
N MET A 1 15.35 5.07 -12.53
CA MET A 1 14.06 5.21 -11.82
C MET A 1 13.51 6.58 -12.16
N SER A 2 12.64 6.67 -13.16
CA SER A 2 11.80 7.87 -13.32
C SER A 2 10.82 7.87 -12.16
N CYS A 3 10.79 8.94 -11.37
CA CYS A 3 9.72 9.12 -10.40
C CYS A 3 8.42 9.28 -11.19
N GLU A 4 7.39 8.52 -10.83
CA GLU A 4 6.05 8.70 -11.39
C GLU A 4 5.52 10.08 -10.99
N SER A 5 5.59 11.02 -11.94
CA SER A 5 5.23 12.43 -11.73
C SER A 5 3.75 12.72 -12.00
N GLY A 6 3.01 11.71 -12.47
CA GLY A 6 1.58 11.82 -12.79
C GLY A 6 0.63 11.64 -11.59
N ALA A 7 1.16 11.43 -10.38
CA ALA A 7 0.32 11.25 -9.20
C ALA A 7 -0.49 12.52 -8.90
N VAL A 8 -1.78 12.36 -8.63
CA VAL A 8 -2.68 13.48 -8.33
C VAL A 8 -2.22 14.16 -7.04
N PRO A 9 -1.95 15.48 -7.04
CA PRO A 9 -1.42 16.20 -5.88
C PRO A 9 -2.27 15.98 -4.63
N GLY A 10 -1.63 15.87 -3.46
CA GLY A 10 -2.29 15.65 -2.17
C GLY A 10 -2.93 14.27 -2.00
N SER A 11 -2.72 13.35 -2.96
CA SER A 11 -2.95 11.92 -2.73
C SER A 11 -1.66 11.27 -2.26
N ASP A 12 -1.81 10.24 -1.44
CA ASP A 12 -0.69 9.43 -0.98
C ASP A 12 -0.32 8.36 -2.01
N VAL A 13 0.93 7.90 -1.93
CA VAL A 13 1.43 6.73 -2.66
C VAL A 13 1.72 5.64 -1.65
N LEU A 14 1.14 4.46 -1.83
CA LEU A 14 1.36 3.31 -0.95
C LEU A 14 2.25 2.29 -1.62
N GLN A 15 3.36 1.95 -0.97
CA GLN A 15 4.20 0.82 -1.35
C GLN A 15 3.99 -0.34 -0.38
N VAL A 16 3.69 -1.53 -0.90
CA VAL A 16 3.53 -2.76 -0.12
C VAL A 16 4.57 -3.76 -0.58
N LYS A 17 5.46 -4.16 0.32
CA LYS A 17 6.47 -5.20 0.12
C LYS A 17 6.15 -6.36 1.06
N ARG A 18 6.03 -7.57 0.53
CA ARG A 18 5.71 -8.75 1.34
C ARG A 18 6.26 -10.03 0.76
N LEU A 19 6.37 -11.03 1.62
CA LEU A 19 6.51 -12.43 1.23
C LEU A 19 5.14 -13.09 1.23
N GLU A 20 4.83 -13.86 0.18
CA GLU A 20 3.62 -14.69 0.17
C GLU A 20 3.69 -15.74 1.27
N GLY A 21 2.58 -15.96 1.99
CA GLY A 21 2.59 -16.82 3.20
C GLY A 21 2.86 -18.30 2.92
N ALA A 22 2.62 -18.76 1.69
CA ALA A 22 2.89 -20.13 1.28
C ALA A 22 4.33 -20.27 0.77
N PRO A 23 5.15 -21.17 1.34
CA PRO A 23 6.47 -21.43 0.80
C PRO A 23 6.37 -22.09 -0.58
N VAL A 24 7.34 -21.77 -1.43
CA VAL A 24 7.45 -22.33 -2.77
C VAL A 24 8.20 -23.65 -2.69
N PHE A 25 7.60 -24.71 -3.22
CA PHE A 25 8.22 -26.02 -3.37
C PHE A 25 8.51 -26.28 -4.85
N GLY A 26 9.73 -26.69 -5.18
CA GLY A 26 10.16 -26.95 -6.55
C GLY A 26 10.76 -25.73 -7.24
N THR A 27 10.68 -25.70 -8.58
CA THR A 27 11.29 -24.65 -9.40
C THR A 27 10.47 -23.36 -9.34
N PRO A 28 11.06 -22.23 -8.90
CA PRO A 28 10.39 -20.93 -8.92
C PRO A 28 10.04 -20.47 -10.35
N SER A 29 9.03 -19.62 -10.48
CA SER A 29 8.68 -19.01 -11.77
C SER A 29 9.79 -18.06 -12.21
N ALA A 30 10.20 -18.15 -13.47
CA ALA A 30 11.25 -17.29 -14.01
C ALA A 30 10.88 -15.80 -13.96
N ASP A 31 9.59 -15.43 -13.90
CA ASP A 31 9.12 -14.05 -14.02
C ASP A 31 8.98 -13.30 -12.69
N HIS A 32 9.23 -13.98 -11.56
CA HIS A 32 9.03 -13.44 -10.22
C HIS A 32 10.33 -13.36 -9.42
N TYR A 33 10.27 -12.57 -8.36
CA TYR A 33 11.31 -12.48 -7.35
C TYR A 33 10.94 -13.31 -6.14
N TYR A 34 11.96 -13.84 -5.48
CA TYR A 34 11.82 -14.72 -4.34
C TYR A 34 12.76 -14.27 -3.24
N ALA A 35 12.41 -14.63 -2.01
CA ALA A 35 13.31 -14.54 -0.88
C ALA A 35 13.51 -15.94 -0.30
N PHE A 36 14.76 -16.32 -0.12
CA PHE A 36 15.14 -17.46 0.70
C PHE A 36 15.35 -16.92 2.12
N VAL A 37 14.61 -17.45 3.10
CA VAL A 37 14.59 -16.95 4.46
C VAL A 37 14.89 -18.08 5.44
N ASN A 38 15.81 -17.84 6.38
CA ASN A 38 15.92 -18.62 7.61
C ASN A 38 15.82 -17.66 8.82
N ILE A 39 16.16 -18.14 10.02
CA ILE A 39 16.08 -17.32 11.25
C ILE A 39 17.12 -16.19 11.32
N ASN A 40 18.21 -16.28 10.56
CA ASN A 40 19.36 -15.36 10.64
C ASN A 40 19.51 -14.45 9.42
N GLU A 41 19.00 -14.86 8.26
CA GLU A 41 19.27 -14.21 6.99
C GLU A 41 18.08 -14.32 6.02
N ILE A 42 17.97 -13.29 5.18
CA ILE A 42 17.09 -13.22 4.02
C ILE A 42 17.93 -12.91 2.79
N ALA A 43 17.80 -13.71 1.74
CA ALA A 43 18.47 -13.50 0.46
C ALA A 43 17.43 -13.41 -0.66
N PHE A 44 17.40 -12.28 -1.36
CA PHE A 44 16.54 -12.08 -2.53
C PHE A 44 17.21 -12.59 -3.79
N PHE A 45 16.45 -13.25 -4.67
CA PHE A 45 16.93 -13.77 -5.94
C PHE A 45 15.79 -13.78 -6.99
N ALA A 46 16.14 -13.74 -8.28
CA ALA A 46 15.16 -13.90 -9.34
C ALA A 46 14.87 -15.39 -9.60
N GLY A 47 13.64 -15.77 -9.95
CA GLY A 47 13.27 -17.19 -10.04
C GLY A 47 13.96 -18.00 -11.14
N ASN A 48 14.63 -17.34 -12.09
CA ASN A 48 15.46 -17.98 -13.11
C ASN A 48 16.94 -18.15 -12.69
N GLU A 49 17.32 -17.62 -11.53
CA GLU A 49 18.66 -17.75 -10.98
C GLU A 49 18.74 -18.98 -10.08
N THR A 50 19.96 -19.47 -9.85
CA THR A 50 20.17 -20.52 -8.85
C THR A 50 19.86 -19.95 -7.47
N PRO A 51 18.92 -20.54 -6.70
CA PRO A 51 18.61 -20.07 -5.36
C PRO A 51 19.88 -20.03 -4.48
N PRO A 52 20.07 -18.97 -3.67
CA PRO A 52 21.11 -18.94 -2.66
C PRO A 52 21.01 -20.15 -1.72
N VAL A 53 22.12 -20.59 -1.13
CA VAL A 53 22.09 -21.73 -0.20
C VAL A 53 21.98 -21.20 1.22
N LEU A 54 20.78 -21.30 1.82
CA LEU A 54 20.55 -20.99 3.23
C LEU A 54 20.11 -22.26 3.97
N PRO A 55 20.98 -22.85 4.83
CA PRO A 55 20.65 -24.06 5.57
C PRO A 55 19.36 -23.89 6.38
N GLY A 56 18.43 -24.85 6.24
CA GLY A 56 17.16 -24.86 6.96
C GLY A 56 16.18 -23.74 6.58
N GLY A 57 16.48 -22.93 5.56
CA GLY A 57 15.58 -21.87 5.12
C GLY A 57 14.42 -22.38 4.28
N ARG A 58 13.54 -21.46 3.92
CA ARG A 58 12.43 -21.68 2.99
C ARG A 58 12.37 -20.56 1.96
N ILE A 59 11.88 -20.89 0.78
CA ILE A 59 11.69 -19.93 -0.31
C ILE A 59 10.27 -19.41 -0.27
N TYR A 60 10.10 -18.09 -0.39
CA TYR A 60 8.81 -17.42 -0.49
C TYR A 60 8.83 -16.47 -1.69
N GLU A 61 7.69 -16.34 -2.38
CA GLU A 61 7.55 -15.33 -3.43
C GLU A 61 7.57 -13.94 -2.80
N TYR A 62 8.38 -13.05 -3.36
CA TYR A 62 8.46 -11.66 -2.96
C TYR A 62 7.60 -10.80 -3.88
N GLN A 63 6.63 -10.11 -3.29
CA GLN A 63 5.77 -9.18 -3.99
C GLN A 63 6.05 -7.75 -3.55
N HIS A 64 6.20 -6.87 -4.53
CA HIS A 64 6.24 -5.44 -4.33
C HIS A 64 5.19 -4.78 -5.23
N ARG A 65 4.27 -4.05 -4.61
CA ARG A 65 3.17 -3.35 -5.28
C ARG A 65 3.17 -1.89 -4.87
N VAL A 66 2.93 -1.01 -5.82
CA VAL A 66 2.82 0.43 -5.58
C VAL A 66 1.48 0.92 -6.09
N TYR A 67 0.71 1.54 -5.21
CA TYR A 67 -0.62 2.09 -5.50
C TYR A 67 -0.56 3.61 -5.49
N TYR A 68 -1.15 4.23 -6.50
CA TYR A 68 -1.22 5.68 -6.63
C TYR A 68 -2.41 6.07 -7.52
N VAL A 69 -2.84 7.32 -7.41
CA VAL A 69 -3.90 7.87 -8.24
C VAL A 69 -3.27 8.77 -9.29
N ALA A 70 -3.62 8.58 -10.56
CA ALA A 70 -3.20 9.41 -11.67
C ALA A 70 -4.34 9.58 -12.68
N ASN A 71 -4.25 10.59 -13.55
CA ASN A 71 -5.22 10.73 -14.64
C ASN A 71 -4.87 9.76 -15.78
N ASN A 72 -5.87 9.06 -16.30
CA ASN A 72 -5.73 8.27 -17.52
C ASN A 72 -5.57 9.18 -18.76
N GLU A 73 -5.41 8.57 -19.94
CA GLU A 73 -5.26 9.29 -21.21
C GLU A 73 -6.46 10.20 -21.56
N LEU A 74 -7.64 9.95 -20.96
CA LEU A 74 -8.86 10.75 -21.12
C LEU A 74 -9.01 11.84 -20.04
N GLY A 75 -8.04 11.99 -19.14
CA GLY A 75 -8.09 12.93 -18.03
C GLY A 75 -8.95 12.47 -16.85
N GLU A 76 -9.33 11.18 -16.80
CA GLU A 76 -10.13 10.63 -15.71
C GLU A 76 -9.21 10.10 -14.59
N PRO A 77 -9.46 10.50 -13.34
CA PRO A 77 -8.63 10.13 -12.22
C PRO A 77 -8.87 8.65 -11.89
N THR A 78 -7.80 7.87 -11.87
CA THR A 78 -7.81 6.41 -11.84
C THR A 78 -6.80 5.93 -10.83
N LEU A 79 -7.17 4.92 -10.03
CA LEU A 79 -6.24 4.22 -9.15
C LEU A 79 -5.45 3.21 -9.98
N TYR A 80 -4.13 3.35 -9.93
CA TYR A 80 -3.19 2.49 -10.62
C TYR A 80 -2.41 1.63 -9.63
N ARG A 81 -1.89 0.50 -10.14
CA ARG A 81 -0.95 -0.37 -9.45
C ARG A 81 0.23 -0.71 -10.34
N HIS A 82 1.43 -0.44 -9.87
CA HIS A 82 2.62 -1.12 -10.38
C HIS A 82 2.87 -2.42 -9.61
N GLY A 83 3.36 -3.43 -10.31
CA GLY A 83 3.89 -4.66 -9.72
C GLY A 83 5.35 -4.84 -10.08
N LEU A 84 6.14 -5.34 -9.14
CA LEU A 84 7.47 -5.84 -9.44
C LEU A 84 7.34 -7.12 -10.29
N ALA A 85 7.84 -7.05 -11.52
CA ALA A 85 8.01 -8.20 -12.39
C ALA A 85 9.45 -8.21 -12.91
N ARG A 86 9.92 -9.37 -13.36
CA ARG A 86 11.26 -9.49 -13.93
C ARG A 86 11.33 -8.82 -15.31
N GLY A 87 12.43 -8.12 -15.59
CA GLY A 87 12.71 -7.48 -16.88
C GLY A 87 12.30 -6.01 -16.97
N ASP A 88 11.26 -5.62 -16.25
CA ASP A 88 10.85 -4.22 -16.09
C ASP A 88 10.69 -3.91 -14.60
N LEU A 89 11.64 -3.18 -14.04
CA LEU A 89 11.64 -2.83 -12.63
C LEU A 89 10.44 -1.92 -12.38
N MET A 90 9.35 -2.49 -11.85
CA MET A 90 8.02 -1.90 -11.78
C MET A 90 7.36 -1.86 -13.16
N ALA A 91 6.78 -3.00 -13.56
CA ALA A 91 6.07 -3.18 -14.82
C ALA A 91 5.00 -2.11 -15.03
N VAL A 92 4.56 -1.96 -16.28
CA VAL A 92 3.50 -1.03 -16.72
C VAL A 92 2.34 -0.95 -15.71
N ALA A 93 1.96 0.27 -15.35
CA ALA A 93 0.90 0.54 -14.39
C ALA A 93 -0.43 -0.08 -14.85
N GLU A 94 -1.03 -0.91 -13.99
CA GLU A 94 -2.34 -1.50 -14.23
C GLU A 94 -3.44 -0.58 -13.66
N PRO A 95 -4.45 -0.17 -14.45
CA PRO A 95 -5.60 0.55 -13.94
C PRO A 95 -6.50 -0.39 -13.13
N LEU A 96 -6.70 -0.07 -11.84
CA LEU A 96 -7.55 -0.87 -10.95
C LEU A 96 -8.98 -0.36 -10.88
N ALA A 97 -9.15 0.96 -10.78
CA ALA A 97 -10.47 1.57 -10.63
C ALA A 97 -10.45 3.01 -11.14
N ALA A 98 -11.31 3.29 -12.13
CA ALA A 98 -11.55 4.66 -12.60
C ALA A 98 -12.45 5.42 -11.61
N GLY A 99 -12.34 6.75 -11.62
CA GLY A 99 -13.11 7.64 -10.77
C GLY A 99 -12.54 7.83 -9.36
N ILE A 100 -11.32 7.41 -9.07
CA ILE A 100 -10.68 7.67 -7.76
C ILE A 100 -9.95 9.01 -7.86
N GLU A 101 -10.48 10.06 -7.23
CA GLU A 101 -9.92 11.41 -7.28
C GLU A 101 -8.82 11.66 -6.24
N ALA A 102 -8.90 10.97 -5.10
CA ALA A 102 -7.88 11.05 -4.07
C ALA A 102 -7.83 9.78 -3.23
N ILE A 103 -6.63 9.42 -2.80
CA ILE A 103 -6.38 8.37 -1.80
C ILE A 103 -5.49 8.95 -0.69
N GLN A 104 -5.84 8.69 0.57
CA GLN A 104 -5.05 9.08 1.74
C GLN A 104 -5.08 7.99 2.80
N PHE A 105 -4.04 7.91 3.61
CA PHE A 105 -3.89 6.88 4.64
C PHE A 105 -3.67 7.48 6.02
N GLU A 106 -4.29 6.84 7.02
CA GLU A 106 -3.93 7.00 8.43
C GLU A 106 -3.47 5.65 8.97
N PHE A 107 -2.46 5.66 9.83
CA PHE A 107 -1.89 4.49 10.46
C PHE A 107 -2.34 4.46 11.92
N GLY A 108 -3.03 3.40 12.31
CA GLY A 108 -3.39 3.13 13.70
C GLY A 108 -2.19 2.53 14.42
N VAL A 109 -1.63 3.29 15.34
CA VAL A 109 -0.40 2.98 16.07
C VAL A 109 -0.72 2.65 17.52
N ASP A 110 -0.11 1.57 18.00
CA ASP A 110 0.01 1.19 19.40
C ASP A 110 1.33 1.75 19.92
N MET A 111 1.30 2.64 20.89
CA MET A 111 2.48 3.33 21.42
C MET A 111 3.07 2.64 22.65
N ASP A 112 2.29 1.81 23.36
CA ASP A 112 2.72 1.16 24.60
C ASP A 112 2.87 -0.37 24.50
N GLY A 113 2.51 -0.95 23.35
CA GLY A 113 2.68 -2.35 23.01
C GLY A 113 1.65 -3.27 23.67
N ASP A 114 0.45 -2.76 23.99
CA ASP A 114 -0.65 -3.52 24.59
C ASP A 114 -1.53 -4.26 23.55
N GLY A 115 -1.29 -4.04 22.25
CA GLY A 115 -2.04 -4.61 21.14
C GLY A 115 -3.28 -3.81 20.73
N THR A 116 -3.44 -2.59 21.24
CA THR A 116 -4.55 -1.68 20.94
C THR A 116 -4.06 -0.43 20.22
N VAL A 117 -4.88 0.09 19.31
CA VAL A 117 -4.56 1.36 18.65
C VAL A 117 -4.81 2.52 19.62
N ASP A 118 -3.76 3.24 19.97
CA ASP A 118 -3.83 4.48 20.74
C ASP A 118 -4.24 5.67 19.88
N ASN A 119 -3.58 5.80 18.71
CA ASN A 119 -3.71 6.98 17.86
C ASN A 119 -3.73 6.61 16.38
N TYR A 120 -4.39 7.45 15.58
CA TYR A 120 -4.30 7.42 14.12
C TYR A 120 -3.43 8.59 13.65
N LEU A 121 -2.32 8.26 12.98
CA LEU A 121 -1.36 9.24 12.46
C LEU A 121 -1.43 9.28 10.94
N MET A 122 -1.31 10.46 10.34
CA MET A 122 -1.14 10.57 8.89
C MET A 122 0.24 10.05 8.47
N SER A 123 0.40 9.69 7.20
CA SER A 123 1.70 9.27 6.64
C SER A 123 2.84 10.26 6.92
N SER A 124 2.57 11.57 6.97
CA SER A 124 3.55 12.61 7.29
C SER A 124 3.94 12.69 8.76
N ASP A 125 3.11 12.14 9.64
CA ASP A 125 3.21 12.28 11.09
C ASP A 125 3.71 10.98 11.75
N VAL A 126 3.88 9.91 10.96
CA VAL A 126 4.51 8.67 11.41
C VAL A 126 6.02 8.84 11.28
N ASP A 127 6.70 8.98 12.41
CA ASP A 127 8.15 9.12 12.46
C ASP A 127 8.88 7.78 12.26
N ASP A 128 10.20 7.87 12.05
CA ASP A 128 11.05 6.69 11.84
C ASP A 128 11.03 5.74 13.04
N ALA A 129 10.85 6.24 14.27
CA ALA A 129 10.81 5.39 15.46
C ALA A 129 9.56 4.50 15.50
N VAL A 130 8.41 5.03 15.05
CA VAL A 130 7.18 4.25 14.86
C VAL A 130 7.35 3.26 13.71
N TRP A 131 7.95 3.66 12.58
CA TRP A 131 8.20 2.76 11.46
C TRP A 131 9.15 1.60 11.82
N ASP A 132 10.20 1.91 12.56
CA ASP A 132 11.23 0.96 13.03
C ASP A 132 10.79 0.20 14.29
N GLN A 133 9.58 0.45 14.80
CA GLN A 133 8.99 -0.23 15.96
C GLN A 133 9.85 -0.13 17.23
N VAL A 134 10.49 1.03 17.42
CA VAL A 134 11.31 1.31 18.60
C VAL A 134 10.42 1.32 19.84
N ASN A 135 10.93 0.81 20.97
CA ASN A 135 10.21 0.75 22.25
C ASN A 135 8.87 -0.02 22.21
N ARG A 136 8.73 -1.01 21.33
CA ARG A 136 7.50 -1.82 21.17
C ARG A 136 6.31 -1.05 20.59
N THR A 137 6.55 0.09 19.96
CA THR A 137 5.53 0.78 19.17
C THR A 137 5.20 -0.05 17.93
N GLU A 138 3.93 -0.20 17.60
CA GLU A 138 3.47 -1.05 16.49
C GLU A 138 2.43 -0.35 15.61
N VAL A 139 2.52 -0.56 14.29
CA VAL A 139 1.45 -0.19 13.36
C VAL A 139 0.49 -1.36 13.21
N LEU A 140 -0.68 -1.26 13.83
CA LEU A 140 -1.67 -2.34 13.88
C LEU A 140 -2.72 -2.26 12.77
N THR A 141 -3.06 -1.05 12.32
CA THR A 141 -4.09 -0.86 11.29
C THR A 141 -3.73 0.24 10.30
N VAL A 142 -4.29 0.15 9.10
CA VAL A 142 -4.28 1.22 8.10
C VAL A 142 -5.71 1.59 7.79
N ARG A 143 -6.07 2.86 7.95
CA ARG A 143 -7.33 3.41 7.48
C ARG A 143 -7.13 4.09 6.13
N VAL A 144 -7.78 3.55 5.12
CA VAL A 144 -7.74 4.08 3.76
C VAL A 144 -8.93 5.00 3.56
N HIS A 145 -8.69 6.21 3.06
CA HIS A 145 -9.71 7.19 2.69
C HIS A 145 -9.67 7.42 1.19
N LEU A 146 -10.83 7.29 0.53
CA LEU A 146 -10.97 7.50 -0.90
C LEU A 146 -12.01 8.58 -1.17
N LEU A 147 -11.69 9.51 -2.07
CA LEU A 147 -12.68 10.35 -2.73
C LEU A 147 -13.01 9.72 -4.08
N VAL A 148 -14.24 9.21 -4.21
CA VAL A 148 -14.70 8.52 -5.41
C VAL A 148 -15.67 9.41 -6.17
N ARG A 149 -15.48 9.50 -7.48
CA ARG A 149 -16.31 10.19 -8.46
C ARG A 149 -16.96 9.18 -9.40
N ALA A 150 -18.22 9.44 -9.79
CA ALA A 150 -18.82 8.72 -10.90
C ALA A 150 -17.99 8.88 -12.19
N VAL A 151 -17.86 7.81 -12.97
CA VAL A 151 -17.13 7.86 -14.26
C VAL A 151 -17.91 8.65 -15.31
N THR A 152 -19.23 8.59 -15.27
CA THR A 152 -20.12 9.30 -16.20
C THR A 152 -20.70 10.55 -15.54
N LYS A 153 -20.65 11.67 -16.26
CA LYS A 153 -21.30 12.91 -15.86
C LYS A 153 -22.82 12.76 -15.92
N ASP A 154 -23.50 13.25 -14.90
CA ASP A 154 -24.96 13.39 -14.89
C ASP A 154 -25.30 14.86 -15.15
N ASN A 155 -25.71 15.16 -16.38
CA ASN A 155 -26.02 16.54 -16.80
C ASN A 155 -27.24 17.14 -16.08
N THR A 156 -28.03 16.32 -15.38
CA THR A 156 -29.17 16.78 -14.59
C THR A 156 -28.82 16.98 -13.12
N TYR A 157 -27.66 16.49 -12.68
CA TYR A 157 -27.18 16.64 -11.34
C TYR A 157 -26.47 17.99 -11.16
N SER A 158 -26.91 18.74 -10.15
CA SER A 158 -26.18 19.87 -9.59
C SER A 158 -26.08 19.67 -8.09
N ALA A 159 -24.88 19.92 -7.56
CA ALA A 159 -24.61 19.93 -6.15
C ALA A 159 -25.17 21.16 -5.42
N GLY A 160 -25.58 22.19 -6.17
CA GLY A 160 -25.98 23.50 -5.65
C GLY A 160 -24.79 24.41 -5.35
N GLY A 161 -23.64 24.18 -5.99
CA GLY A 161 -22.35 24.80 -5.70
C GLY A 161 -21.26 23.79 -5.32
N ASP A 162 -20.04 24.30 -5.12
CA ASP A 162 -18.87 23.48 -4.80
C ASP A 162 -19.06 22.72 -3.48
N ARG A 163 -18.63 21.46 -3.46
CA ARG A 163 -18.72 20.60 -2.27
C ARG A 163 -17.36 20.39 -1.65
N THR A 164 -17.32 20.52 -0.33
CA THR A 164 -16.10 20.25 0.46
C THR A 164 -16.16 18.87 1.08
N TYR A 165 -15.13 18.06 0.83
CA TYR A 165 -14.93 16.75 1.40
C TYR A 165 -13.76 16.80 2.37
N ARG A 166 -14.02 16.55 3.66
CA ARG A 166 -12.95 16.49 4.66
C ARG A 166 -12.11 15.24 4.44
N MET A 167 -10.82 15.38 4.20
CA MET A 167 -9.88 14.27 4.12
C MET A 167 -8.82 14.43 5.21
N PRO A 168 -8.09 13.37 5.62
CA PRO A 168 -7.07 13.46 6.65
C PRO A 168 -6.07 14.60 6.43
N ALA A 169 -5.47 14.70 5.24
CA ALA A 169 -4.45 15.72 4.93
C ALA A 169 -5.04 17.09 4.56
N GLY A 170 -6.35 17.31 4.80
CA GLY A 170 -7.04 18.56 4.56
C GLY A 170 -8.28 18.45 3.68
N ASP A 171 -9.05 19.53 3.65
CA ASP A 171 -10.30 19.60 2.91
C ASP A 171 -10.06 19.65 1.39
N ARG A 172 -10.86 18.86 0.65
CA ARG A 172 -10.89 18.89 -0.81
C ARG A 172 -12.17 19.52 -1.31
N VAL A 173 -12.03 20.56 -2.13
CA VAL A 173 -13.15 21.22 -2.78
C VAL A 173 -13.34 20.59 -4.17
N ALA A 174 -14.54 20.09 -4.42
CA ALA A 174 -14.95 19.55 -5.70
C ALA A 174 -15.97 20.49 -6.33
N ALA A 175 -15.71 20.89 -7.58
CA ALA A 175 -16.58 21.78 -8.33
C ALA A 175 -17.95 21.14 -8.61
N ASP A 176 -18.98 21.97 -8.79
CA ASP A 176 -20.28 21.52 -9.30
C ASP A 176 -20.24 21.26 -10.81
N ASP A 177 -19.56 20.18 -11.19
CA ASP A 177 -19.26 19.81 -12.58
C ASP A 177 -20.19 18.72 -13.15
N GLY A 178 -21.25 18.35 -12.41
CA GLY A 178 -22.21 17.31 -12.78
C GLY A 178 -21.76 15.88 -12.42
N PHE A 179 -20.63 15.70 -11.73
CA PHE A 179 -20.24 14.40 -11.22
C PHE A 179 -20.63 14.20 -9.76
N ARG A 180 -21.26 13.06 -9.48
CA ARG A 180 -21.54 12.64 -8.11
C ARG A 180 -20.26 12.13 -7.47
N ARG A 181 -20.00 12.59 -6.24
CA ARG A 181 -18.81 12.22 -5.46
C ARG A 181 -19.18 11.74 -4.08
N LYS A 182 -18.43 10.74 -3.59
CA LYS A 182 -18.59 10.17 -2.25
C LYS A 182 -17.22 9.92 -1.64
N ARG A 183 -17.04 10.37 -0.39
CA ARG A 183 -15.92 9.93 0.44
C ARG A 183 -16.27 8.57 1.05
N VAL A 184 -15.36 7.61 0.95
CA VAL A 184 -15.46 6.31 1.61
C VAL A 184 -14.19 6.05 2.40
N SER A 185 -14.31 5.26 3.47
CA SER A 185 -13.17 4.87 4.29
C SER A 185 -13.29 3.42 4.71
N ALA A 186 -12.15 2.72 4.80
CA ALA A 186 -12.05 1.36 5.30
C ALA A 186 -10.84 1.23 6.22
N THR A 187 -10.99 0.51 7.33
CA THR A 187 -9.89 0.18 8.24
C THR A 187 -9.47 -1.27 8.02
N ILE A 188 -8.19 -1.49 7.81
CA ILE A 188 -7.59 -2.80 7.53
C ILE A 188 -6.59 -3.10 8.64
N MET A 189 -6.67 -4.29 9.22
CA MET A 189 -5.69 -4.77 10.19
C MET A 189 -4.41 -5.22 9.48
N VAL A 190 -3.26 -4.77 9.98
CA VAL A 190 -1.94 -5.18 9.52
C VAL A 190 -1.44 -6.27 10.46
N GLN A 191 -1.56 -7.52 10.03
CA GLN A 191 -0.98 -8.64 10.76
C GLN A 191 0.41 -8.91 10.21
N ASN A 192 1.43 -8.38 10.88
CA ASN A 192 2.80 -8.75 10.59
C ASN A 192 3.28 -9.68 11.71
N PRO A 193 3.29 -11.01 11.51
CA PRO A 193 3.65 -11.94 12.57
C PRO A 193 5.12 -11.74 12.93
N TRP A 194 5.36 -11.28 14.15
CA TRP A 194 6.70 -11.29 14.71
C TRP A 194 7.17 -12.74 14.92
N LEU A 195 8.39 -13.02 14.46
CA LEU A 195 9.14 -14.19 14.89
C LEU A 195 9.60 -13.94 16.33
N THR A 196 8.70 -14.14 17.29
CA THR A 196 9.06 -14.10 18.71
C THR A 196 9.69 -15.44 19.06
N THR A 197 11.03 -15.48 19.19
CA THR A 197 11.67 -16.64 19.80
C THR A 197 11.49 -16.55 21.31
N GLN A 198 10.48 -17.26 21.84
CA GLN A 198 10.40 -17.48 23.28
C GLN A 198 11.59 -18.36 23.68
N ARG A 199 12.59 -17.77 24.36
CA ARG A 199 13.53 -18.57 25.14
C ARG A 199 12.75 -19.18 26.29
N VAL A 200 12.49 -20.48 26.22
CA VAL A 200 12.09 -21.25 27.39
C VAL A 200 13.34 -21.33 28.26
N GLU A 201 13.39 -20.55 29.34
CA GLU A 201 14.39 -20.74 30.39
C GLU A 201 14.19 -22.16 30.95
N GLN A 202 15.25 -22.98 30.88
CA GLN A 202 15.34 -24.27 31.59
C GLN A 202 15.98 -24.05 32.96
#